data_AF-A0A1Y4I462-F1
#
_entry.id   AF-A0A1Y4I462-F1
#
_cell.length_a   1.000
_cell.length_b   1.000
_cell.length_c   1.000
_cell.angle_alpha   90.00
_cell.angle_beta   90.00
_cell.angle_gamma   90.00
#
_symmetry.space_group_name_H-M   'P 1'
#
loop_
_entity.id
_entity.type
_entity.pdbx_description
1 polymer ?
#
loop_
_entity_poly.entity_id
_entity_poly.type
_entity_poly.pdbx_seq_one_letter_code
_entity_poly.pdbx_strand_id
1 'polypeptide(L)'
;MPKGIPNKRYTPEFKKTVVETMRKEKLSYSETERQYGVARSRIRAWERIYLEEGAEGLAVERRGRKSTGRPVKLSKSVEEDLIAENQRLRAEVEYLKNLQALVLERERSQGKKPW
;
A
#
# COMPACT_ATOMS: atom_id res chain seq x y z
N MET A 1 -34.71 -21.85 -6.69
CA MET A 1 -34.51 -20.41 -6.98
C MET A 1 -33.64 -20.28 -8.22
N PRO A 2 -34.06 -19.54 -9.27
CA PRO A 2 -33.18 -19.31 -10.42
C PRO A 2 -31.98 -18.45 -9.97
N LYS A 3 -30.78 -18.86 -10.39
CA LYS A 3 -29.54 -18.13 -10.12
C LYS A 3 -29.61 -16.76 -10.83
N GLY A 4 -29.33 -15.68 -10.10
CA GLY A 4 -29.47 -14.30 -10.61
C GLY A 4 -28.63 -14.02 -11.86
N ILE A 5 -29.03 -12.97 -12.61
CA ILE A 5 -28.40 -12.55 -13.86
C ILE A 5 -26.90 -12.32 -13.63
N PRO A 6 -26.01 -12.91 -14.46
CA PRO A 6 -24.58 -12.67 -14.37
C PRO A 6 -24.26 -11.18 -14.49
N ASN A 7 -23.51 -10.64 -13.53
CA ASN A 7 -23.04 -9.26 -13.61
C ASN A 7 -22.18 -9.05 -14.86
N LYS A 8 -22.49 -8.00 -15.64
CA LYS A 8 -21.73 -7.59 -16.83
C LYS A 8 -20.25 -7.35 -16.46
N ARG A 9 -19.34 -8.05 -17.14
CA ARG A 9 -17.89 -7.94 -16.97
C ARG A 9 -17.32 -7.08 -18.10
N TYR A 10 -16.39 -6.19 -17.74
CA TYR A 10 -15.68 -5.33 -18.67
C TYR A 10 -14.20 -5.71 -18.66
N THR A 11 -13.61 -5.82 -19.84
CA THR A 11 -12.17 -6.09 -19.98
C THR A 11 -11.36 -4.88 -19.48
N PRO A 12 -10.14 -5.08 -18.97
CA PRO A 12 -9.28 -3.96 -18.55
C PRO A 12 -9.06 -2.95 -19.67
N GLU A 13 -8.83 -3.43 -20.90
CA GLU A 13 -8.66 -2.58 -22.08
C GLU A 13 -9.89 -1.71 -22.36
N PHE A 14 -11.10 -2.28 -22.27
CA PHE A 14 -12.31 -1.50 -22.44
C PHE A 14 -12.43 -0.40 -21.38
N LYS A 15 -12.17 -0.72 -20.10
CA LYS A 15 -12.21 0.27 -19.01
C LYS A 15 -11.22 1.41 -19.27
N LYS A 16 -10.02 1.07 -19.73
CA LYS A 16 -8.97 2.03 -20.07
C LYS A 16 -9.44 2.97 -21.18
N THR A 17 -9.93 2.43 -22.29
CA THR A 17 -10.45 3.23 -23.41
C THR A 17 -11.55 4.19 -22.97
N VAL A 18 -12.49 3.75 -22.13
CA VAL A 18 -13.57 4.61 -21.63
C VAL A 18 -13.01 5.78 -20.82
N VAL A 19 -12.13 5.52 -19.85
CA VAL A 19 -11.57 6.58 -18.97
C VAL A 19 -10.66 7.53 -19.75
N GLU A 20 -9.82 7.01 -20.65
CA GLU A 20 -8.91 7.83 -21.45
C GLU A 20 -9.67 8.72 -22.43
N THR A 21 -10.69 8.18 -23.10
CA THR A 21 -11.53 8.97 -24.02
C THR A 21 -12.28 10.05 -23.26
N MET A 22 -12.91 9.71 -22.13
CA MET A 22 -13.61 10.69 -21.27
C MET A 22 -12.70 11.86 -20.89
N ARG A 23 -11.45 11.59 -20.49
CA ARG A 23 -10.51 12.63 -20.07
C ARG A 23 -9.93 13.41 -21.25
N LYS A 24 -9.62 12.75 -22.36
CA LYS A 24 -9.09 13.37 -23.57
C LYS A 24 -10.09 14.34 -24.20
N GLU A 25 -11.35 13.91 -24.29
CA GLU A 25 -12.44 14.68 -24.88
C GLU A 25 -13.18 15.56 -23.86
N LYS A 26 -12.79 15.51 -22.58
CA LYS A 26 -13.40 16.24 -21.46
C LYS A 26 -14.91 16.01 -21.33
N LEU A 27 -15.34 14.78 -21.59
CA LEU A 27 -16.74 14.37 -21.49
C LEU A 27 -17.18 14.34 -20.02
N SER A 28 -18.42 14.74 -19.78
CA SER A 28 -19.09 14.48 -18.51
C SER A 28 -19.41 12.98 -18.38
N TYR A 29 -19.58 12.52 -17.14
CA TYR A 29 -19.96 11.13 -16.91
C TYR A 29 -21.29 10.72 -17.59
N SER A 30 -22.22 11.67 -17.77
CA SER A 30 -23.49 11.44 -18.45
C SER A 30 -23.30 11.15 -19.94
N GLU A 31 -22.38 11.90 -20.58
CA GLU A 31 -22.04 11.72 -21.99
C GLU A 31 -21.29 10.40 -22.19
N THR A 32 -20.33 10.10 -21.33
CA THR A 32 -19.60 8.81 -21.36
C THR A 32 -20.54 7.61 -21.12
N GLU A 33 -21.51 7.74 -20.21
CA GLU A 33 -22.54 6.73 -19.98
C GLU A 33 -23.39 6.48 -21.24
N ARG A 34 -23.81 7.55 -21.92
CA ARG A 34 -24.57 7.45 -23.18
C ARG A 34 -23.75 6.82 -24.31
N GLN A 35 -22.48 7.19 -24.42
CA GLN A 35 -21.59 6.71 -25.49
C GLN A 35 -21.22 5.24 -25.33
N TYR A 36 -20.93 4.79 -24.10
CA TYR A 36 -20.42 3.44 -23.85
C TYR A 36 -21.46 2.48 -23.23
N GLY A 37 -22.64 2.97 -22.88
CA GLY A 37 -23.68 2.18 -22.21
C GLY A 37 -23.24 1.64 -20.84
N VAL A 38 -22.36 2.37 -20.16
CA VAL A 38 -21.81 2.01 -18.84
C VAL A 38 -22.39 2.93 -17.80
N ALA A 39 -22.96 2.36 -16.74
CA ALA A 39 -23.51 3.13 -15.64
C ALA A 39 -22.50 4.14 -15.07
N ARG A 40 -22.95 5.38 -14.85
CA ARG A 40 -22.16 6.48 -14.28
C ARG A 40 -21.33 6.11 -13.06
N SER A 41 -21.92 5.34 -12.14
CA SER A 41 -21.26 4.88 -10.91
C SER A 41 -20.03 4.00 -11.17
N ARG A 42 -20.05 3.21 -12.25
CA ARG A 42 -18.91 2.38 -12.67
C ARG A 42 -17.81 3.22 -13.30
N ILE A 43 -18.18 4.20 -14.15
CA ILE A 43 -17.23 5.12 -14.78
C ILE A 43 -16.47 5.90 -13.70
N ARG A 44 -17.18 6.45 -12.70
CA ARG A 44 -16.57 7.16 -11.57
C ARG A 44 -15.60 6.28 -10.78
N ALA A 45 -15.94 5.01 -10.57
CA ALA A 45 -15.05 4.07 -9.89
C ALA A 45 -13.80 3.76 -10.70
N TRP A 46 -13.91 3.60 -12.02
CA TRP A 46 -12.77 3.37 -12.91
C TRP A 46 -11.87 4.58 -13.01
N GLU A 47 -12.43 5.79 -13.13
CA GLU A 47 -11.63 7.01 -13.14
C GLU A 47 -10.82 7.15 -11.85
N ARG A 48 -11.44 6.91 -10.69
CA ARG A 48 -10.73 6.94 -9.41
C ARG A 48 -9.55 5.96 -9.39
N ILE A 49 -9.77 4.72 -9.81
CA ILE A 49 -8.70 3.71 -9.88
C ILE A 49 -7.61 4.15 -10.86
N TYR A 50 -7.98 4.69 -12.02
CA TYR A 50 -7.03 5.16 -13.03
C TYR A 50 -6.17 6.32 -12.50
N LEU A 51 -6.74 7.23 -11.71
CA LEU A 51 -6.01 8.34 -11.09
C LEU A 51 -5.10 7.90 -9.94
N GLU A 52 -5.53 6.94 -9.13
CA GLU A 52 -4.78 6.47 -7.97
C GLU A 52 -3.70 5.44 -8.34
N GLU A 53 -4.00 4.53 -9.27
CA GLU A 53 -3.21 3.32 -9.54
C GLU A 53 -2.83 3.18 -11.04
N GLY A 54 -3.24 4.11 -11.89
CA GLY A 54 -2.97 4.06 -13.34
C GLY A 54 -3.82 3.03 -14.09
N ALA A 55 -3.47 2.83 -15.37
CA ALA A 55 -4.15 1.87 -16.24
C ALA A 55 -4.02 0.42 -15.74
N GLU A 56 -2.89 0.07 -15.13
CA GLU A 56 -2.64 -1.25 -14.54
C GLU A 56 -3.63 -1.55 -13.41
N GLY A 57 -4.00 -0.53 -12.64
CA GLY A 57 -5.02 -0.63 -11.60
C GLY A 57 -6.37 -1.15 -12.11
N LEU A 58 -6.74 -0.90 -13.38
CA LEU A 58 -8.01 -1.36 -13.96
C LEU A 58 -8.03 -2.86 -14.26
N ALA A 59 -6.85 -3.49 -14.36
CA ALA A 59 -6.70 -4.93 -14.56
C ALA A 59 -6.84 -5.72 -13.24
N VAL A 60 -6.61 -5.08 -12.09
CA VAL A 60 -6.69 -5.72 -10.78
C VAL A 60 -8.14 -6.10 -10.44
N GLU A 61 -8.39 -7.40 -10.31
CA GLU A 61 -9.67 -7.93 -9.83
C GLU A 61 -9.86 -7.60 -8.34
N ARG A 62 -10.84 -6.72 -8.06
CA ARG A 62 -11.23 -6.29 -6.71
C ARG A 62 -12.58 -6.87 -6.27
N ARG A 63 -13.26 -7.64 -7.13
CA ARG A 63 -14.55 -8.23 -6.79
C ARG A 63 -14.38 -9.42 -5.86
N GLY A 64 -15.27 -9.49 -4.88
CA GLY A 64 -15.25 -10.53 -3.86
C GLY A 64 -14.31 -10.16 -2.72
N ARG A 65 -14.62 -10.70 -1.53
CA ARG A 65 -13.68 -10.67 -0.42
C ARG A 65 -12.51 -11.55 -0.85
N LYS A 66 -11.38 -10.96 -1.23
CA LYS A 66 -10.11 -11.70 -1.13
C LYS A 66 -10.08 -12.15 0.32
N SER A 67 -10.10 -13.45 0.57
CA SER A 67 -9.72 -13.94 1.88
C SER A 67 -8.33 -13.36 2.08
N THR A 68 -8.22 -12.32 2.90
CA THR A 68 -6.97 -12.03 3.57
C THR A 68 -6.76 -13.27 4.40
N GLY A 69 -6.18 -14.29 3.79
CA GLY A 69 -5.83 -15.52 4.46
C GLY A 69 -5.05 -15.14 5.71
N ARG A 70 -5.06 -16.05 6.68
CA ARG A 70 -4.21 -15.93 7.86
C ARG A 70 -2.84 -15.40 7.42
N PRO A 71 -2.33 -14.31 8.04
CA PRO A 71 -1.03 -13.76 7.65
C PRO A 71 -0.03 -14.89 7.54
N VAL A 72 0.77 -14.87 6.47
CA VAL A 72 1.78 -15.89 6.21
C VAL A 72 2.62 -15.99 7.48
N LYS A 73 2.46 -17.09 8.22
CA LYS A 73 3.31 -17.34 9.38
C LYS A 73 4.71 -17.57 8.84
N LEU A 74 5.67 -16.81 9.34
CA LEU A 74 7.08 -17.12 9.13
C LEU A 74 7.32 -18.55 9.62
N SER A 75 8.26 -19.26 8.98
CA SER A 75 8.72 -20.53 9.54
C SER A 75 9.32 -20.27 10.92
N LYS A 76 9.15 -21.21 11.85
CA LYS A 76 9.69 -21.06 13.23
C LYS A 76 11.17 -20.72 13.24
N SER A 77 11.94 -21.31 12.32
CA SER A 77 13.38 -21.04 12.14
C SER A 77 13.66 -19.57 11.83
N VAL A 78 12.91 -18.96 10.90
CA VAL A 78 13.11 -17.53 10.55
C VAL A 78 12.71 -16.62 11.70
N GLU A 79 11.67 -16.99 12.46
CA GLU A 79 11.23 -16.24 13.63
C GLU A 79 12.28 -16.28 14.76
N GLU A 80 12.87 -17.45 15.02
CA GLU A 80 13.97 -17.63 15.99
C GLU A 80 15.22 -16.82 15.60
N ASP A 81 15.63 -16.87 14.34
CA ASP A 81 16.77 -16.08 13.82
C ASP A 81 16.54 -14.58 13.99
N LEU A 82 15.32 -14.12 13.71
CA LEU A 82 14.96 -12.70 13.84
C LEU A 82 14.94 -12.25 15.31
N ILE A 83 14.52 -13.12 16.24
CA ILE A 83 14.56 -12.86 17.67
C ILE A 83 16.01 -12.75 18.16
N ALA A 84 16.87 -13.67 17.74
CA ALA A 84 18.29 -13.65 18.10
C ALA A 84 18.98 -12.38 17.59
N GLU A 85 18.71 -11.99 16.34
CA GLU A 85 19.22 -10.75 15.78
C GLU A 85 18.70 -9.52 16.52
N ASN A 86 17.42 -9.50 16.89
CA ASN A 86 16.85 -8.38 17.65
C ASN A 86 17.50 -8.26 19.04
N GLN A 87 17.78 -9.38 19.70
CA GLN A 87 18.49 -9.39 20.99
C GLN A 87 19.92 -8.87 20.84
N ARG A 88 20.65 -9.31 19.81
CA ARG A 88 22.00 -8.82 19.51
C ARG A 88 22.02 -7.30 19.29
N LEU A 89 21.11 -6.81 18.45
CA LEU A 89 20.99 -5.37 18.16
C LEU A 89 20.60 -4.55 19.39
N ARG A 90 19.74 -5.08 20.27
CA ARG A 90 19.41 -4.41 21.54
C ARG A 90 20.63 -4.28 22.45
N ALA A 91 21.43 -5.33 22.57
CA ALA A 91 22.65 -5.31 23.35
C ALA A 91 23.68 -4.31 22.78
N GLU A 92 23.82 -4.26 21.46
CA GLU A 92 24.70 -3.29 20.78
C GLU A 92 24.24 -1.84 21.02
N VAL A 93 22.93 -1.57 20.91
CA VAL A 93 22.36 -0.25 21.21
C VAL A 93 22.59 0.14 22.68
N GLU A 94 22.45 -0.79 23.61
CA GLU A 94 22.71 -0.55 25.04
C GLU A 94 24.20 -0.23 25.29
N TYR A 95 25.10 -0.99 24.70
CA TYR A 95 26.54 -0.74 24.77
C TYR A 95 26.90 0.66 24.24
N LEU A 96 26.36 1.05 23.09
CA LEU A 96 26.60 2.36 22.50
C LEU A 96 26.07 3.51 23.38
N LYS A 97 24.90 3.34 24.00
CA LYS A 97 24.36 4.32 24.96
C LYS A 97 25.24 4.48 26.19
N ASN A 98 25.73 3.38 26.74
CA ASN A 98 26.63 3.40 27.89
C ASN A 98 27.95 4.09 27.53
N LEU A 99 28.50 3.81 26.35
CA LEU A 99 29.70 4.47 25.86
C LEU A 99 29.50 5.99 25.72
N GLN A 100 28.38 6.41 25.12
CA GLN A 100 28.03 7.84 25.01
C GLN A 100 27.90 8.50 26.38
N ALA A 101 27.28 7.83 27.36
CA ALA A 101 27.15 8.36 28.71
C ALA A 101 28.52 8.58 29.38
N LEU A 102 29.47 7.65 29.21
CA LEU A 102 30.83 7.79 29.73
C LEU A 102 31.60 8.94 29.07
N VAL A 103 31.44 9.11 27.76
CA VAL A 103 32.06 10.24 27.04
C VAL A 103 31.52 11.57 27.57
N LEU A 104 30.19 11.69 27.71
CA LEU A 104 29.55 12.90 28.24
C LEU A 104 30.01 13.21 29.67
N GLU A 105 30.16 12.20 30.54
CA GLU A 105 30.65 12.38 31.90
C GLU A 105 32.12 12.84 31.92
N ARG A 106 32.94 12.30 31.02
CA ARG A 106 34.35 12.72 30.86
C ARG A 106 34.44 14.17 30.39
N GLU A 107 33.62 14.59 29.43
CA GLU A 107 33.60 15.98 28.95
C GLU A 107 33.15 16.94 30.06
N ARG A 108 32.09 16.58 30.81
CA ARG A 108 31.62 17.37 31.96
C ARG A 108 32.67 17.53 33.05
N SER A 109 33.46 16.49 33.33
CA SER A 109 34.50 16.54 34.36
C SER A 109 35.74 17.34 33.92
N GLN A 110 36.12 17.30 32.64
CA GLN A 110 37.22 18.14 32.12
C GLN A 110 36.87 19.63 32.07
N GLY A 111 35.61 19.99 31.87
CA GLY A 111 35.13 21.38 31.88
C GLY A 111 35.05 22.04 33.27
N LYS A 112 35.32 21.30 34.35
CA LYS A 112 35.24 21.78 35.75
C LYS A 112 36.59 22.07 36.41
N LYS A 113 37.70 22.14 35.66
CA LYS A 113 39.01 22.49 36.25
C LYS A 113 38.95 23.92 36.80
N PRO A 114 39.10 24.14 38.12
CA PRO A 114 39.24 25.48 38.67
C PRO A 114 40.66 25.97 38.36
N TRP A 115 40.77 27.21 37.90
CA TRP A 115 41.99 28.01 37.96
C TRP A 115 42.39 28.26 39.42
#